data_AF-A0AAE6M7Y7-F1
#
_entry.id   AF-A0AAE6M7Y7-F1
#
_cell.length_a   1.000
_cell.length_b   1.000
_cell.length_c   1.000
_cell.angle_alpha   90.00
_cell.angle_beta   90.00
_cell.angle_gamma   90.00
#
_symmetry.space_group_name_H-M   'P 1'
#
loop_
_entity.id
_entity.type
_entity.pdbx_description
1 polymer ?
#
loop_
_entity_poly.entity_id
_entity_poly.type
_entity_poly.pdbx_seq_one_letter_code
_entity_poly.pdbx_strand_id
1 'polypeptide(L)'
;MNFEIVRQTASEDFNKARNKALLNEIQNFMNPDKRRLISFNDLKKILKPKNEVYVGMKTVPIKKIVGSEGRYHDFDNHFLPRSNMLRRRWERVDQAHLSDIILPPIQLYELAGLYFVRDGNHRVSVAKAQGIEFIDAEIISLQSEIVLPTDVRPDTLVPVVIHYEKRIFYAQTNFGDITDYWDLNFTETGRYDVIYNHILVHKYFLNEQRNKQNQSEELPFNDVILSWFQTVYTPIVEVIRKYGILSEFKRRTESDIYVWLVKHWDELKQKYGANFSLDDAGKDFVQAVKKQQEGFFKRLKNFAANRFLFRKNN
;
A
#
# COMPACT_ATOMS: atom_id res chain seq x y z
N MET A 1 24.09 6.27 -40.64
CA MET A 1 24.88 6.82 -39.52
C MET A 1 26.10 5.92 -39.31
N ASN A 2 27.29 6.45 -39.02
CA ASN A 2 28.48 5.61 -38.79
C ASN A 2 28.29 4.77 -37.52
N PHE A 3 28.53 3.46 -37.59
CA PHE A 3 28.30 2.51 -36.50
C PHE A 3 29.08 2.87 -35.22
N GLU A 4 30.29 3.41 -35.36
CA GLU A 4 31.09 3.87 -34.21
C GLU A 4 30.46 5.08 -33.52
N ILE A 5 29.89 6.00 -34.28
CA ILE A 5 29.20 7.19 -33.75
C ILE A 5 27.98 6.74 -32.94
N VAL A 6 27.15 5.85 -33.49
CA VAL A 6 25.95 5.32 -32.80
C VAL A 6 26.32 4.65 -31.47
N ARG A 7 27.41 3.86 -31.46
CA ARG A 7 27.90 3.20 -30.26
C ARG A 7 28.42 4.19 -29.21
N GLN A 8 29.13 5.23 -29.63
CA GLN A 8 29.64 6.26 -28.73
C GLN A 8 28.49 7.07 -28.11
N THR A 9 27.55 7.54 -28.93
CA THR A 9 26.36 8.27 -28.47
C THR A 9 25.58 7.46 -27.43
N ALA A 10 25.31 6.19 -27.71
CA ALA A 10 24.58 5.34 -26.76
C ALA A 10 25.30 5.15 -25.42
N SER A 11 26.64 5.12 -25.42
CA SER A 11 27.41 5.03 -24.19
C SER A 11 27.39 6.33 -23.39
N GLU A 12 27.46 7.48 -24.07
CA GLU A 12 27.31 8.79 -23.46
C GLU A 12 25.91 8.97 -22.86
N ASP A 13 24.87 8.56 -23.56
CA ASP A 13 23.49 8.65 -23.09
C ASP A 13 23.24 7.76 -21.88
N PHE A 14 23.82 6.55 -21.83
CA PHE A 14 23.79 5.73 -20.62
C PHE A 14 24.47 6.44 -19.44
N ASN A 15 25.64 7.05 -19.66
CA ASN A 15 26.36 7.78 -18.62
C ASN A 15 25.53 8.96 -18.10
N LYS A 16 24.90 9.73 -18.98
CA LYS A 16 23.97 10.82 -18.61
C LYS A 16 22.81 10.29 -17.76
N ALA A 17 22.15 9.22 -18.22
CA ALA A 17 21.03 8.60 -17.51
C ALA A 17 21.44 8.08 -16.12
N ARG A 18 22.61 7.42 -16.03
CA ARG A 18 23.16 6.91 -14.77
C ARG A 18 23.53 8.02 -13.79
N ASN A 19 24.17 9.08 -14.28
CA ASN A 19 24.53 10.23 -13.46
C ASN A 19 23.29 10.96 -12.93
N LYS A 20 22.26 11.11 -13.77
CA LYS A 20 20.97 11.67 -13.35
C LYS A 20 20.30 10.80 -12.27
N ALA A 21 20.32 9.47 -12.42
CA ALA A 21 19.84 8.56 -11.37
C ALA A 21 20.60 8.71 -10.04
N LEU A 22 21.93 8.85 -10.09
CA LEU A 22 22.76 9.10 -8.89
C LEU A 22 22.38 10.41 -8.20
N LEU A 23 22.21 11.49 -8.96
CA LEU A 23 21.78 12.77 -8.41
C LEU A 23 20.40 12.68 -7.74
N ASN A 24 19.45 11.98 -8.37
CA ASN A 24 18.13 11.72 -7.80
C ASN A 24 18.22 10.92 -6.49
N GLU A 25 19.13 9.93 -6.41
CA GLU A 25 19.35 9.13 -5.21
C GLU A 25 19.90 9.96 -4.04
N ILE A 26 20.81 10.89 -4.33
CA ILE A 26 21.41 11.80 -3.34
C ILE A 26 20.38 12.81 -2.85
N GLN A 27 19.66 13.46 -3.77
CA GLN A 27 18.62 14.46 -3.43
C GLN A 27 17.54 13.86 -2.52
N ASN A 28 17.16 12.61 -2.75
CA ASN A 28 16.12 11.92 -2.00
C ASN A 28 16.67 11.03 -0.87
N PHE A 29 17.89 11.28 -0.39
CA PHE A 29 18.52 10.46 0.66
C PHE A 29 17.66 10.34 1.93
N MET A 30 17.03 11.44 2.35
CA MET A 30 16.17 11.51 3.54
C MET A 30 14.77 10.92 3.33
N ASN A 31 14.37 10.62 2.09
CA ASN A 31 13.04 10.09 1.76
C ASN A 31 13.18 8.85 0.86
N PRO A 32 13.47 7.67 1.44
CA PRO A 32 13.72 6.44 0.69
C PRO A 32 12.62 6.04 -0.28
N ASP A 33 11.36 6.30 0.10
CA ASP A 33 10.18 5.90 -0.66
C ASP A 33 9.98 6.73 -1.92
N LYS A 34 10.57 7.94 -1.98
CA LYS A 34 10.59 8.77 -3.18
C LYS A 34 11.58 8.28 -4.25
N ARG A 35 12.47 7.34 -3.90
CA ARG A 35 13.55 6.87 -4.80
C ARG A 35 13.18 5.70 -5.67
N ARG A 36 12.14 4.96 -5.29
CA ARG A 36 11.87 3.64 -5.86
C ARG A 36 10.75 3.71 -6.88
N LEU A 37 10.95 2.95 -7.94
CA LEU A 37 9.90 2.67 -8.88
C LEU A 37 8.78 1.89 -8.20
N ILE A 38 7.52 2.13 -8.59
CA ILE A 38 6.37 1.47 -7.96
C ILE A 38 6.36 -0.01 -8.36
N SER A 39 6.23 -0.88 -7.36
CA SER A 39 5.99 -2.32 -7.56
C SER A 39 4.53 -2.55 -7.91
N PHE A 40 4.29 -3.19 -9.06
CA PHE A 40 2.94 -3.62 -9.45
C PHE A 40 2.30 -4.52 -8.39
N ASN A 41 3.08 -5.44 -7.83
CA ASN A 41 2.58 -6.42 -6.86
C ASN A 41 2.14 -5.76 -5.56
N ASP A 42 2.84 -4.72 -5.12
CA ASP A 42 2.46 -3.97 -3.92
C ASP A 42 1.18 -3.18 -4.16
N LEU A 43 1.05 -2.54 -5.32
CA LEU A 43 -0.18 -1.84 -5.70
C LEU A 43 -1.37 -2.80 -5.88
N LYS A 44 -1.15 -3.97 -6.51
CA LYS A 44 -2.18 -5.02 -6.69
C LYS A 44 -2.71 -5.52 -5.34
N LYS A 45 -1.83 -5.69 -4.33
CA LYS A 45 -2.23 -6.07 -2.96
C LYS A 45 -3.09 -5.01 -2.27
N ILE A 46 -2.79 -3.73 -2.52
CA ILE A 46 -3.50 -2.60 -1.93
C ILE A 46 -4.88 -2.43 -2.59
N LEU A 47 -4.93 -2.42 -3.93
CA LEU A 47 -6.16 -2.14 -4.68
C LEU A 47 -7.07 -3.36 -4.87
N LYS A 48 -6.55 -4.58 -4.71
CA LYS A 48 -7.28 -5.85 -4.86
C LYS A 48 -8.23 -5.86 -6.07
N PRO A 49 -7.72 -5.68 -7.31
CA PRO A 49 -8.54 -5.61 -8.51
C PRO A 49 -9.32 -6.92 -8.72
N LYS A 50 -10.54 -6.81 -9.27
CA LYS A 50 -11.48 -7.94 -9.37
C LYS A 50 -11.20 -8.86 -10.56
N ASN A 51 -10.91 -8.28 -11.73
CA ASN A 51 -10.78 -9.00 -13.00
C ASN A 51 -9.56 -8.52 -13.80
N GLU A 52 -9.00 -9.41 -14.62
CA GLU A 52 -7.98 -9.09 -15.63
C GLU A 52 -8.60 -9.18 -17.03
N VAL A 53 -8.34 -8.20 -17.88
CA VAL A 53 -8.89 -8.10 -19.24
C VAL A 53 -7.76 -7.84 -20.22
N TYR A 54 -7.67 -8.65 -21.27
CA TYR A 54 -6.74 -8.38 -22.37
C TYR A 54 -7.26 -7.21 -23.21
N VAL A 55 -6.49 -6.13 -23.26
CA VAL A 55 -6.84 -4.90 -23.98
C VAL A 55 -6.28 -4.90 -25.42
N GLY A 56 -5.23 -5.69 -25.66
CA GLY A 56 -4.55 -5.75 -26.95
C GLY A 56 -3.48 -4.66 -27.12
N MET A 57 -3.11 -4.44 -28.39
CA MET A 57 -2.08 -3.48 -28.79
C MET A 57 -2.60 -2.05 -28.76
N LYS A 58 -1.90 -1.16 -28.03
CA LYS A 58 -2.17 0.28 -28.00
C LYS A 58 -0.90 1.10 -27.85
N THR A 59 -0.94 2.30 -28.40
CA THR A 59 0.05 3.35 -28.13
C THR A 59 -0.29 4.04 -26.81
N VAL A 60 0.65 4.05 -25.86
CA VAL A 60 0.42 4.60 -24.50
C VAL A 60 1.32 5.80 -24.21
N PRO A 61 0.84 6.80 -23.44
CA PRO A 61 1.70 7.88 -22.94
C PRO A 61 2.75 7.33 -21.97
N ILE A 62 4.03 7.56 -22.24
CA ILE A 62 5.15 7.11 -21.39
C ILE A 62 5.06 7.70 -19.97
N LYS A 63 4.47 8.89 -19.82
CA LYS A 63 4.22 9.52 -18.51
C LYS A 63 3.30 8.70 -17.60
N LYS A 64 2.44 7.84 -18.16
CA LYS A 64 1.56 6.95 -17.39
C LYS A 64 2.25 5.65 -16.97
N ILE A 65 3.47 5.39 -17.47
CA ILE A 65 4.28 4.23 -17.06
C ILE A 65 5.08 4.63 -15.81
N VAL A 66 4.63 4.13 -14.66
CA VAL A 66 5.08 4.55 -13.32
C VAL A 66 5.78 3.44 -12.54
N GLY A 67 5.70 2.20 -13.03
CA GLY A 67 6.04 1.03 -12.24
C GLY A 67 6.52 -0.18 -13.04
N SER A 68 7.00 -1.19 -12.34
CA SER A 68 7.41 -2.47 -12.94
C SER A 68 6.86 -3.64 -12.12
N GLU A 69 6.57 -4.76 -12.79
CA GLU A 69 6.19 -6.00 -12.11
C GLU A 69 7.37 -6.61 -11.33
N GLY A 70 8.56 -6.61 -11.91
CA GLY A 70 9.71 -7.32 -11.35
C GLY A 70 11.01 -6.53 -11.22
N ARG A 71 11.21 -5.48 -12.03
CA ARG A 71 12.51 -4.78 -12.12
C ARG A 71 12.53 -3.41 -11.45
N TYR A 72 11.62 -3.18 -10.51
CA TYR A 72 11.48 -1.91 -9.81
C TYR A 72 12.67 -1.55 -8.90
N HIS A 73 13.57 -2.49 -8.62
CA HIS A 73 14.84 -2.23 -7.92
C HIS A 73 15.99 -1.77 -8.83
N ASP A 74 15.93 -2.12 -10.12
CA ASP A 74 16.99 -1.83 -11.10
C ASP A 74 16.98 -0.37 -11.56
N PHE A 75 15.83 0.28 -11.45
CA PHE A 75 15.57 1.63 -11.92
C PHE A 75 15.09 2.55 -10.79
N ASP A 76 15.36 3.85 -10.92
CA ASP A 76 14.79 4.85 -10.01
C ASP A 76 13.32 5.15 -10.35
N ASN A 77 12.69 6.04 -9.59
CA ASN A 77 11.31 6.48 -9.83
C ASN A 77 11.07 7.18 -11.18
N HIS A 78 12.13 7.53 -11.92
CA HIS A 78 12.07 8.07 -13.28
C HIS A 78 12.48 7.04 -14.33
N PHE A 79 12.56 5.75 -13.97
CA PHE A 79 13.01 4.66 -14.84
C PHE A 79 14.47 4.78 -15.30
N LEU A 80 15.32 5.54 -14.61
CA LEU A 80 16.74 5.66 -14.94
C LEU A 80 17.56 4.53 -14.29
N PRO A 81 18.60 4.02 -14.96
CA PRO A 81 19.35 2.85 -14.50
C PRO A 81 20.15 3.14 -13.23
N ARG A 82 20.01 2.28 -12.21
CA ARG A 82 20.71 2.42 -10.91
C ARG A 82 22.03 1.66 -10.84
N SER A 83 22.32 0.79 -11.81
CA SER A 83 23.52 -0.04 -11.83
C SER A 83 24.18 -0.07 -13.20
N ASN A 84 25.52 -0.07 -13.21
CA ASN A 84 26.32 -0.28 -14.42
C ASN A 84 26.09 -1.67 -15.05
N MET A 85 25.55 -2.63 -14.30
CA MET A 85 25.19 -3.95 -14.85
C MET A 85 24.15 -3.87 -15.98
N LEU A 86 23.33 -2.80 -16.00
CA LEU A 86 22.31 -2.59 -17.03
C LEU A 86 22.88 -2.04 -18.35
N ARG A 87 24.11 -1.50 -18.31
CA ARG A 87 24.74 -0.75 -19.41
C ARG A 87 24.64 -1.47 -20.75
N ARG A 88 25.16 -2.69 -20.82
CA ARG A 88 25.27 -3.42 -22.09
C ARG A 88 23.92 -3.61 -22.78
N ARG A 89 22.86 -3.90 -22.01
CA ARG A 89 21.52 -4.10 -22.58
C ARG A 89 20.84 -2.76 -22.88
N TRP A 90 21.05 -1.76 -22.03
CA TRP A 90 20.54 -0.41 -22.23
C TRP A 90 21.13 0.23 -23.50
N GLU A 91 22.46 0.22 -23.65
CA GLU A 91 23.16 0.76 -24.83
C GLU A 91 22.72 0.05 -26.11
N ARG A 92 22.49 -1.27 -26.10
CA ARG A 92 21.97 -1.98 -27.28
C ARG A 92 20.56 -1.54 -27.70
N VAL A 93 19.70 -1.27 -26.73
CA VAL A 93 18.34 -0.78 -27.00
C VAL A 93 18.41 0.64 -27.55
N ASP A 94 19.26 1.47 -26.99
CA ASP A 94 19.47 2.85 -27.44
C ASP A 94 20.11 2.91 -28.83
N GLN A 95 21.09 2.06 -29.13
CA GLN A 95 21.66 1.92 -30.48
C GLN A 95 20.60 1.51 -31.52
N ALA A 96 19.71 0.59 -31.16
CA ALA A 96 18.61 0.19 -32.04
C ALA A 96 17.66 1.36 -32.30
N HIS A 97 17.36 2.16 -31.26
CA HIS A 97 16.56 3.37 -31.40
C HIS A 97 17.23 4.42 -32.30
N LEU A 98 18.51 4.74 -32.06
CA LEU A 98 19.30 5.68 -32.87
C LEU A 98 19.48 5.23 -34.33
N SER A 99 19.25 3.95 -34.62
CA SER A 99 19.34 3.36 -35.95
C SER A 99 17.98 3.15 -36.60
N ASP A 100 16.90 3.70 -36.03
CA ASP A 100 15.51 3.55 -36.48
C ASP A 100 15.08 2.08 -36.64
N ILE A 101 15.67 1.17 -35.84
CA ILE A 101 15.30 -0.24 -35.82
C ILE A 101 14.01 -0.37 -35.02
N ILE A 102 12.96 -0.88 -35.67
CA ILE A 102 11.70 -1.18 -35.01
C ILE A 102 11.92 -2.30 -34.00
N LEU A 103 11.74 -1.97 -32.73
CA LEU A 103 11.80 -2.95 -31.64
C LEU A 103 10.41 -3.56 -31.38
N PRO A 104 10.35 -4.80 -30.88
CA PRO A 104 9.09 -5.38 -30.45
C PRO A 104 8.41 -4.50 -29.38
N PRO A 105 7.07 -4.45 -29.35
CA PRO A 105 6.34 -3.66 -28.37
C PRO A 105 6.65 -4.09 -26.94
N ILE A 106 6.42 -3.18 -25.99
CA ILE A 106 6.52 -3.51 -24.57
C ILE A 106 5.26 -4.25 -24.09
N GLN A 107 5.35 -4.92 -22.95
CA GLN A 107 4.17 -5.52 -22.32
C GLN A 107 3.89 -4.78 -21.02
N LEU A 108 2.64 -4.37 -20.85
CA LEU A 108 2.19 -3.59 -19.71
C LEU A 108 1.01 -4.26 -19.00
N TYR A 109 1.01 -4.17 -17.68
CA TYR A 109 -0.22 -4.20 -16.90
C TYR A 109 -0.75 -2.79 -16.74
N GLU A 110 -2.05 -2.61 -16.89
CA GLU A 110 -2.76 -1.39 -16.52
C GLU A 110 -3.50 -1.63 -15.19
N LEU A 111 -3.38 -0.71 -14.24
CA LEU A 111 -4.08 -0.77 -12.97
C LEU A 111 -4.34 0.65 -12.48
N ALA A 112 -5.61 0.96 -12.24
CA ALA A 112 -6.07 2.26 -11.75
C ALA A 112 -5.62 3.46 -12.61
N GLY A 113 -5.61 3.31 -13.93
CA GLY A 113 -5.22 4.36 -14.89
C GLY A 113 -3.71 4.52 -15.09
N LEU A 114 -2.91 3.65 -14.45
CA LEU A 114 -1.45 3.66 -14.48
C LEU A 114 -0.91 2.38 -15.13
N TYR A 115 0.29 2.45 -15.71
CA TYR A 115 0.93 1.33 -16.37
C TYR A 115 2.17 0.83 -15.64
N PHE A 116 2.30 -0.50 -15.64
CA PHE A 116 3.38 -1.25 -15.01
C PHE A 116 4.03 -2.16 -16.02
N VAL A 117 5.35 -2.07 -16.14
CA VAL A 117 6.10 -2.84 -17.13
C VAL A 117 6.22 -4.29 -16.70
N ARG A 118 5.63 -5.19 -17.50
CA ARG A 118 5.82 -6.63 -17.44
C ARG A 118 7.09 -7.03 -18.21
N ASP A 119 7.19 -6.58 -19.46
CA ASP A 119 8.40 -6.74 -20.29
C ASP A 119 8.79 -5.44 -21.00
N GLY A 120 10.09 -5.24 -21.20
CA GLY A 120 10.62 -4.06 -21.90
C GLY A 120 11.11 -2.91 -21.03
N ASN A 121 11.48 -3.17 -19.76
CA ASN A 121 11.95 -2.14 -18.82
C ASN A 121 13.09 -1.25 -19.38
N HIS A 122 14.04 -1.83 -20.12
CA HIS A 122 15.11 -1.05 -20.77
C HIS A 122 14.59 -0.16 -21.90
N ARG A 123 13.61 -0.63 -22.70
CA ARG A 123 12.98 0.18 -23.76
C ARG A 123 12.25 1.38 -23.17
N VAL A 124 11.54 1.19 -22.06
CA VAL A 124 10.87 2.28 -21.33
C VAL A 124 11.90 3.26 -20.75
N SER A 125 13.00 2.75 -20.18
CA SER A 125 14.10 3.56 -19.66
C SER A 125 14.73 4.43 -20.73
N VAL A 126 15.09 3.84 -21.87
CA VAL A 126 15.63 4.55 -23.05
C VAL A 126 14.63 5.58 -23.56
N ALA A 127 13.37 5.18 -23.77
CA ALA A 127 12.34 6.07 -24.27
C ALA A 127 12.12 7.30 -23.36
N LYS A 128 12.15 7.11 -22.03
CA LYS A 128 12.11 8.23 -21.06
C LYS A 128 13.36 9.10 -21.10
N ALA A 129 14.54 8.50 -21.26
CA ALA A 129 15.81 9.24 -21.35
C ALA A 129 15.88 10.10 -22.63
N GLN A 130 15.35 9.59 -23.74
CA GLN A 130 15.28 10.26 -25.04
C GLN A 130 14.07 11.21 -25.17
N GLY A 131 13.22 11.32 -24.14
CA GLY A 131 12.09 12.25 -24.14
C GLY A 131 10.93 11.85 -25.05
N ILE A 132 10.82 10.56 -25.41
CA ILE A 132 9.70 10.04 -26.21
C ILE A 132 8.40 10.20 -25.42
N GLU A 133 7.33 10.66 -26.08
CA GLU A 133 6.04 10.89 -25.44
C GLU A 133 5.16 9.62 -25.37
N PHE A 134 5.22 8.78 -26.40
CA PHE A 134 4.36 7.62 -26.58
C PHE A 134 5.15 6.36 -26.96
N ILE A 135 4.67 5.19 -26.54
CA ILE A 135 5.27 3.90 -26.87
C ILE A 135 4.20 2.85 -27.13
N ASP A 136 4.45 1.96 -28.08
CA ASP A 136 3.54 0.86 -28.39
C ASP A 136 3.68 -0.28 -27.38
N ALA A 137 2.53 -0.73 -26.89
CA ALA A 137 2.43 -1.71 -25.84
C ALA A 137 1.30 -2.71 -26.07
N GLU A 138 1.55 -3.95 -25.69
CA GLU A 138 0.51 -4.95 -25.45
C GLU A 138 0.05 -4.83 -23.99
N ILE A 139 -1.27 -4.75 -23.75
CA ILE A 139 -1.81 -4.37 -22.44
C ILE A 139 -2.76 -5.42 -21.88
N ILE A 140 -2.56 -5.77 -20.61
CA ILE A 140 -3.53 -6.47 -19.76
C ILE A 140 -4.01 -5.49 -18.69
N SER A 141 -5.30 -5.19 -18.64
CA SER A 141 -5.90 -4.27 -17.67
C SER A 141 -6.47 -5.01 -16.47
N LEU A 142 -6.10 -4.58 -15.28
CA LEU A 142 -6.65 -5.01 -14.01
C LEU A 142 -7.66 -3.96 -13.56
N GLN A 143 -8.95 -4.33 -13.63
CA GLN A 143 -10.04 -3.41 -13.36
C GLN A 143 -10.02 -2.96 -11.91
N SER A 144 -9.94 -1.64 -11.70
CA SER A 144 -10.00 -0.98 -10.41
C SER A 144 -11.08 0.09 -10.43
N GLU A 145 -11.80 0.22 -9.32
CA GLU A 145 -12.80 1.28 -9.13
C GLU A 145 -12.14 2.63 -8.74
N ILE A 146 -10.83 2.63 -8.49
CA ILE A 146 -10.02 3.82 -8.22
C ILE A 146 -9.24 4.18 -9.48
N VAL A 147 -9.17 5.48 -9.77
CA VAL A 147 -8.21 6.03 -10.74
C VAL A 147 -7.17 6.83 -9.98
N LEU A 148 -5.90 6.49 -10.16
CA LEU A 148 -4.78 7.15 -9.51
C LEU A 148 -4.17 8.21 -10.43
N PRO A 149 -3.66 9.32 -9.87
CA PRO A 149 -2.94 10.31 -10.64
C PRO A 149 -1.56 9.79 -11.07
N THR A 150 -1.01 10.34 -12.15
CA THR A 150 0.27 9.87 -12.74
C THR A 150 1.51 10.19 -11.92
N ASP A 151 1.41 11.14 -11.00
CA ASP A 151 2.47 11.52 -10.06
C ASP A 151 2.35 10.80 -8.71
N VAL A 152 1.52 9.75 -8.64
CA VAL A 152 1.37 8.93 -7.44
C VAL A 152 2.73 8.38 -7.02
N ARG A 153 2.96 8.39 -5.71
CA ARG A 153 4.15 7.81 -5.09
C ARG A 153 3.73 6.77 -4.05
N PRO A 154 4.63 5.86 -3.65
CA PRO A 154 4.33 4.88 -2.61
C PRO A 154 3.80 5.51 -1.31
N ASP A 155 4.34 6.68 -0.91
CA ASP A 155 3.93 7.41 0.30
C ASP A 155 2.53 8.04 0.20
N THR A 156 2.08 8.39 -1.01
CA THR A 156 0.77 9.02 -1.23
C THR A 156 -0.32 8.02 -1.60
N LEU A 157 0.05 6.79 -1.95
CA LEU A 157 -0.89 5.77 -2.40
C LEU A 157 -1.85 5.33 -1.28
N VAL A 158 -1.31 5.06 -0.10
CA VAL A 158 -2.09 4.56 1.05
C VAL A 158 -3.21 5.53 1.46
N PRO A 159 -2.95 6.84 1.64
CA PRO A 159 -4.01 7.81 1.93
C PRO A 159 -5.12 7.87 0.88
N VAL A 160 -4.78 7.77 -0.42
CA VAL A 160 -5.77 7.81 -1.51
C VAL A 160 -6.71 6.61 -1.43
N VAL A 161 -6.17 5.41 -1.17
CA VAL A 161 -6.95 4.18 -1.04
C VAL A 161 -7.84 4.24 0.20
N ILE A 162 -7.30 4.67 1.35
CA ILE A 162 -8.08 4.83 2.59
C ILE A 162 -9.24 5.82 2.39
N HIS A 163 -9.00 6.92 1.68
CA HIS A 163 -10.05 7.90 1.40
C HIS A 163 -11.15 7.32 0.50
N TYR A 164 -10.78 6.55 -0.52
CA TYR A 164 -11.73 5.84 -1.35
C TYR A 164 -12.58 4.84 -0.53
N GLU A 165 -11.94 4.00 0.28
CA GLU A 165 -12.61 3.03 1.15
C GLU A 165 -13.60 3.72 2.10
N LYS A 166 -13.19 4.85 2.71
CA LYS A 166 -14.07 5.67 3.56
C LYS A 166 -15.31 6.10 2.80
N ARG A 167 -15.13 6.69 1.61
CA ARG A 167 -16.25 7.18 0.81
C ARG A 167 -17.23 6.07 0.43
N ILE A 168 -16.72 4.91 0.02
CA ILE A 168 -17.57 3.75 -0.32
C ILE A 168 -18.32 3.26 0.90
N PHE A 169 -17.64 3.08 2.04
CA PHE A 169 -18.28 2.67 3.27
C PHE A 169 -19.41 3.61 3.68
N TYR A 170 -19.16 4.92 3.70
CA TYR A 170 -20.18 5.91 4.07
C TYR A 170 -21.35 5.95 3.07
N ALA A 171 -21.07 5.84 1.77
CA ALA A 171 -22.13 5.81 0.75
C ALA A 171 -23.00 4.54 0.81
N GLN A 172 -22.42 3.40 1.20
CA GLN A 172 -23.15 2.13 1.29
C GLN A 172 -23.94 1.98 2.59
N THR A 173 -23.44 2.59 3.68
CA THR A 173 -23.98 2.37 5.02
C THR A 173 -24.75 3.57 5.57
N ASN A 174 -24.60 4.77 4.99
CA ASN A 174 -25.06 6.04 5.57
C ASN A 174 -24.57 6.24 7.02
N PHE A 175 -23.40 5.66 7.37
CA PHE A 175 -22.91 5.59 8.74
C PHE A 175 -22.87 6.96 9.43
N GLY A 176 -22.36 7.99 8.74
CA GLY A 176 -22.27 9.35 9.29
C GLY A 176 -23.62 9.94 9.66
N ASP A 177 -24.61 9.79 8.77
CA ASP A 177 -25.97 10.31 9.00
C ASP A 177 -26.73 9.54 10.09
N ILE A 178 -26.53 8.21 10.17
CA ILE A 178 -27.20 7.35 11.15
C ILE A 178 -26.66 7.58 12.56
N THR A 179 -25.34 7.79 12.69
CA THR A 179 -24.65 7.82 13.99
C THR A 179 -24.31 9.23 14.47
N ASP A 180 -24.44 10.24 13.60
CA ASP A 180 -23.90 11.59 13.79
C ASP A 180 -22.38 11.59 14.09
N TYR A 181 -21.65 10.60 13.58
CA TYR A 181 -20.21 10.43 13.80
C TYR A 181 -19.45 10.28 12.47
N TRP A 182 -18.67 11.29 12.13
CA TRP A 182 -17.92 11.38 10.86
C TRP A 182 -16.42 11.09 10.99
N ASP A 183 -15.95 10.84 12.21
CA ASP A 183 -14.53 10.68 12.57
C ASP A 183 -14.07 9.22 12.64
N LEU A 184 -14.82 8.30 12.01
CA LEU A 184 -14.35 6.94 11.77
C LEU A 184 -13.23 6.99 10.72
N ASN A 185 -12.00 7.22 11.18
CA ASN A 185 -10.78 7.36 10.37
C ASN A 185 -9.80 6.22 10.66
N PHE A 186 -9.01 5.83 9.67
CA PHE A 186 -7.98 4.79 9.78
C PHE A 186 -6.67 5.25 9.14
N THR A 187 -5.58 4.60 9.53
CA THR A 187 -4.25 4.84 8.95
C THR A 187 -3.73 3.69 8.08
N GLU A 188 -4.52 2.65 7.90
CA GLU A 188 -4.24 1.48 7.06
C GLU A 188 -5.41 1.15 6.14
N THR A 189 -5.10 0.59 4.97
CA THR A 189 -6.09 0.13 3.98
C THR A 189 -6.81 -1.14 4.43
N GLY A 190 -8.00 -1.38 3.91
CA GLY A 190 -8.85 -2.54 4.18
C GLY A 190 -9.57 -2.49 5.54
N ARG A 191 -9.43 -1.41 6.31
CA ARG A 191 -10.02 -1.31 7.65
C ARG A 191 -11.53 -1.08 7.62
N TYR A 192 -12.04 -0.41 6.59
CA TYR A 192 -13.49 -0.24 6.42
C TYR A 192 -14.20 -1.56 6.13
N ASP A 193 -13.59 -2.48 5.37
CA ASP A 193 -14.13 -3.83 5.17
C ASP A 193 -14.22 -4.61 6.50
N VAL A 194 -13.22 -4.44 7.37
CA VAL A 194 -13.21 -5.05 8.71
C VAL A 194 -14.36 -4.49 9.55
N ILE A 195 -14.57 -3.18 9.54
CA ILE A 195 -15.71 -2.56 10.25
C ILE A 195 -17.04 -3.05 9.69
N TYR A 196 -17.18 -3.09 8.37
CA TYR A 196 -18.39 -3.59 7.72
C TYR A 196 -18.68 -5.04 8.16
N ASN A 197 -17.66 -5.90 8.18
CA ASN A 197 -17.80 -7.27 8.70
C ASN A 197 -18.17 -7.32 10.18
N HIS A 198 -17.60 -6.45 11.03
CA HIS A 198 -18.02 -6.37 12.44
C HIS A 198 -19.50 -6.00 12.58
N ILE A 199 -20.01 -5.09 11.76
CA ILE A 199 -21.43 -4.72 11.72
C ILE A 199 -22.28 -5.92 11.26
N LEU A 200 -21.85 -6.67 10.24
CA LEU A 200 -22.56 -7.88 9.79
C LEU A 200 -22.60 -8.98 10.86
N VAL A 201 -21.49 -9.21 11.56
CA VAL A 201 -21.43 -10.15 12.68
C VAL A 201 -22.36 -9.69 13.81
N HIS A 202 -22.40 -8.39 14.10
CA HIS A 202 -23.35 -7.82 15.06
C HIS A 202 -24.81 -8.03 14.63
N LYS A 203 -25.13 -7.79 13.36
CA LYS A 203 -26.46 -8.08 12.78
C LYS A 203 -26.88 -9.52 13.05
N TYR A 204 -25.98 -10.45 12.75
CA TYR A 204 -26.24 -11.88 12.91
C TYR A 204 -26.63 -12.21 14.36
N PHE A 205 -25.83 -11.77 15.33
CA PHE A 205 -26.12 -12.06 16.75
C PHE A 205 -27.39 -11.37 17.25
N LEU A 206 -27.68 -10.13 16.83
CA LEU A 206 -28.92 -9.44 17.20
C LEU A 206 -30.15 -10.20 16.67
N ASN A 207 -30.12 -10.61 15.40
CA ASN A 207 -31.22 -11.37 14.80
C ASN A 207 -31.37 -12.76 15.45
N GLU A 208 -30.26 -13.43 15.81
CA GLU A 208 -30.33 -14.71 16.54
C GLU A 208 -31.02 -14.54 17.91
N GLN A 209 -30.71 -13.48 18.65
CA GLN A 209 -31.35 -13.19 19.94
C GLN A 209 -32.83 -12.87 19.78
N ARG A 210 -33.20 -12.09 18.77
CA ARG A 210 -34.61 -11.77 18.45
C ARG A 210 -35.41 -13.01 18.07
N ASN A 211 -34.83 -13.89 17.26
CA ASN A 211 -35.44 -15.16 16.90
C ASN A 211 -35.73 -16.03 18.14
N LYS A 212 -34.81 -16.06 19.11
CA LYS A 212 -35.05 -16.74 20.42
C LYS A 212 -36.17 -16.10 21.23
N GLN A 213 -36.48 -14.82 20.98
CA GLN A 213 -37.58 -14.08 21.61
C GLN A 213 -38.87 -14.10 20.77
N ASN A 214 -39.00 -15.02 19.81
CA ASN A 214 -40.14 -15.14 18.88
C ASN A 214 -40.38 -13.89 18.01
N GLN A 215 -39.35 -13.07 17.79
CA GLN A 215 -39.38 -11.96 16.84
C GLN A 215 -38.70 -12.39 15.55
N SER A 216 -39.49 -12.79 14.55
CA SER A 216 -38.99 -13.35 13.28
C SER A 216 -38.54 -12.33 12.24
N GLU A 217 -38.84 -11.04 12.46
CA GLU A 217 -38.44 -9.99 11.53
C GLU A 217 -36.99 -9.56 11.78
N GLU A 218 -36.18 -9.62 10.70
CA GLU A 218 -34.80 -9.14 10.73
C GLU A 218 -34.74 -7.64 11.01
N LEU A 219 -33.77 -7.22 11.82
CA LEU A 219 -33.54 -5.79 12.02
C LEU A 219 -33.10 -5.11 10.71
N PRO A 220 -33.69 -3.94 10.40
CA PRO A 220 -33.19 -3.06 9.35
C PRO A 220 -31.72 -2.74 9.56
N PHE A 221 -30.97 -2.64 8.46
CA PHE A 221 -29.51 -2.46 8.55
C PHE A 221 -29.12 -1.14 9.25
N ASN A 222 -29.94 -0.09 9.11
CA ASN A 222 -29.69 1.19 9.77
C ASN A 222 -29.73 1.06 11.31
N ASP A 223 -30.70 0.31 11.84
CA ASP A 223 -30.83 0.07 13.29
C ASP A 223 -29.67 -0.77 13.81
N VAL A 224 -29.19 -1.72 13.01
CA VAL A 224 -28.00 -2.53 13.32
C VAL A 224 -26.77 -1.66 13.40
N ILE A 225 -26.56 -0.73 12.45
CA ILE A 225 -25.41 0.19 12.45
C ILE A 225 -25.42 1.04 13.72
N LEU A 226 -26.57 1.65 14.05
CA LEU A 226 -26.71 2.46 15.25
C LEU A 226 -26.44 1.64 16.51
N SER A 227 -27.04 0.44 16.59
CA SER A 227 -26.82 -0.49 17.71
C SER A 227 -25.34 -0.89 17.83
N TRP A 228 -24.69 -1.27 16.75
CA TRP A 228 -23.27 -1.63 16.74
C TRP A 228 -22.41 -0.45 17.22
N PHE A 229 -22.69 0.75 16.72
CA PHE A 229 -21.94 1.94 17.09
C PHE A 229 -22.06 2.24 18.60
N GLN A 230 -23.27 2.15 19.15
CA GLN A 230 -23.55 2.44 20.57
C GLN A 230 -23.10 1.33 21.53
N THR A 231 -23.22 0.06 21.13
CA THR A 231 -23.03 -1.09 22.04
C THR A 231 -21.70 -1.80 21.86
N VAL A 232 -20.99 -1.57 20.76
CA VAL A 232 -19.70 -2.20 20.45
C VAL A 232 -18.60 -1.16 20.23
N TYR A 233 -18.76 -0.28 19.24
CA TYR A 233 -17.70 0.68 18.90
C TYR A 233 -17.42 1.66 20.03
N THR A 234 -18.45 2.37 20.50
CA THR A 234 -18.33 3.42 21.52
C THR A 234 -17.74 2.88 22.84
N PRO A 235 -18.24 1.77 23.43
CA PRO A 235 -17.67 1.23 24.66
C PRO A 235 -16.21 0.81 24.53
N ILE A 236 -15.81 0.28 23.36
CA ILE A 236 -14.41 -0.10 23.12
C ILE A 236 -13.53 1.15 23.00
N VAL A 237 -14.00 2.20 22.33
CA VAL A 237 -13.30 3.49 22.26
C VAL A 237 -13.18 4.15 23.64
N GLU A 238 -14.22 4.05 24.48
CA GLU A 238 -14.16 4.52 25.87
C GLU A 238 -13.10 3.79 26.70
N VAL A 239 -12.96 2.46 26.52
CA VAL A 239 -11.88 1.68 27.14
C VAL A 239 -10.50 2.14 26.64
N ILE A 240 -10.37 2.39 25.33
CA ILE A 240 -9.14 2.92 24.72
C ILE A 240 -8.76 4.28 25.35
N ARG A 241 -9.74 5.17 25.54
CA ARG A 241 -9.55 6.48 26.18
C ARG A 241 -9.21 6.34 27.67
N LYS A 242 -9.97 5.52 28.40
CA LYS A 242 -9.81 5.27 29.85
C LYS A 242 -8.40 4.82 30.20
N TYR A 243 -7.81 3.93 29.40
CA TYR A 243 -6.46 3.43 29.64
C TYR A 243 -5.36 4.19 28.89
N GLY A 244 -5.71 5.29 28.20
CA GLY A 244 -4.75 6.13 27.48
C GLY A 244 -4.00 5.37 26.39
N ILE A 245 -4.59 4.31 25.81
CA ILE A 245 -3.90 3.36 24.92
C ILE A 245 -3.34 4.08 23.69
N LEU A 246 -4.06 5.07 23.17
CA LEU A 246 -3.65 5.85 22.00
C LEU A 246 -2.29 6.55 22.19
N SER A 247 -1.95 6.96 23.42
CA SER A 247 -0.69 7.66 23.70
C SER A 247 0.55 6.81 23.42
N GLU A 248 0.41 5.49 23.44
CA GLU A 248 1.48 4.53 23.15
C GLU A 248 1.75 4.39 21.64
N PHE A 249 0.88 4.92 20.77
CA PHE A 249 0.93 4.74 19.32
C PHE A 249 1.00 6.08 18.56
N LYS A 250 2.21 6.45 18.11
CA LYS A 250 2.39 7.64 17.26
C LYS A 250 1.66 7.49 15.93
N ARG A 251 0.91 8.52 15.52
CA ARG A 251 0.21 8.63 14.22
C ARG A 251 -0.86 7.56 13.98
N ARG A 252 -1.51 7.05 15.02
CA ARG A 252 -2.68 6.15 14.91
C ARG A 252 -3.94 6.85 15.39
N THR A 253 -5.09 6.29 15.01
CA THR A 253 -6.42 6.76 15.42
C THR A 253 -7.04 5.81 16.45
N GLU A 254 -8.08 6.27 17.15
CA GLU A 254 -8.86 5.40 18.05
C GLU A 254 -9.48 4.21 17.31
N SER A 255 -9.92 4.40 16.06
CA SER A 255 -10.47 3.32 15.23
C SER A 255 -9.42 2.28 14.85
N ASP A 256 -8.17 2.69 14.60
CA ASP A 256 -7.07 1.72 14.37
C ASP A 256 -6.89 0.82 15.59
N ILE A 257 -6.87 1.42 16.79
CA ILE A 257 -6.73 0.68 18.05
C ILE A 257 -7.95 -0.20 18.31
N TYR A 258 -9.15 0.27 17.99
CA TYR A 258 -10.39 -0.51 18.08
C TYR A 258 -10.26 -1.85 17.35
N VAL A 259 -9.78 -1.86 16.11
CA VAL A 259 -9.66 -3.09 15.33
C VAL A 259 -8.65 -4.06 15.97
N TRP A 260 -7.56 -3.54 16.52
CA TRP A 260 -6.55 -4.37 17.20
C TRP A 260 -7.06 -4.91 18.53
N LEU A 261 -7.76 -4.08 19.32
CA LEU A 261 -8.32 -4.48 20.60
C LEU A 261 -9.43 -5.52 20.44
N VAL A 262 -10.30 -5.39 19.43
CA VAL A 262 -11.32 -6.40 19.12
C VAL A 262 -10.66 -7.75 18.78
N LYS A 263 -9.64 -7.74 17.93
CA LYS A 263 -8.91 -8.97 17.59
C LYS A 263 -8.24 -9.59 18.82
N HIS A 264 -7.57 -8.77 19.63
CA HIS A 264 -6.93 -9.23 20.87
C HIS A 264 -7.95 -9.81 21.86
N TRP A 265 -9.12 -9.17 21.96
CA TRP A 265 -10.19 -9.64 22.83
C TRP A 265 -10.75 -10.99 22.37
N ASP A 266 -10.90 -11.21 21.06
CA ASP A 266 -11.28 -12.51 20.51
C ASP A 266 -10.26 -13.61 20.85
N GLU A 267 -8.96 -13.33 20.69
CA GLU A 267 -7.88 -14.25 21.07
C GLU A 267 -7.92 -14.59 22.58
N LEU A 268 -8.20 -13.61 23.44
CA LEU A 268 -8.33 -13.83 24.88
C LEU A 268 -9.58 -14.64 25.23
N LYS A 269 -10.71 -14.43 24.55
CA LYS A 269 -11.91 -15.26 24.73
C LYS A 269 -11.68 -16.71 24.34
N GLN A 270 -10.95 -16.96 23.25
CA GLN A 270 -10.57 -18.31 22.85
C GLN A 270 -9.68 -19.00 23.90
N LYS A 271 -8.79 -18.24 24.55
CA LYS A 271 -7.83 -18.79 25.52
C LYS A 271 -8.37 -18.95 26.94
N TYR A 272 -9.15 -17.99 27.42
CA TYR A 272 -9.59 -17.90 28.82
C TYR A 272 -11.12 -18.09 28.99
N GLY A 273 -11.85 -18.27 27.89
CA GLY A 273 -13.29 -18.50 27.87
C GLY A 273 -14.10 -17.25 27.49
N ALA A 274 -15.34 -17.49 27.03
CA ALA A 274 -16.22 -16.45 26.47
C ALA A 274 -16.60 -15.31 27.43
N ASN A 275 -16.44 -15.51 28.74
CA ASN A 275 -16.78 -14.55 29.78
C ASN A 275 -15.69 -13.48 30.02
N PHE A 276 -14.60 -13.49 29.24
CA PHE A 276 -13.54 -12.50 29.39
C PHE A 276 -14.06 -11.10 29.08
N SER A 277 -14.01 -10.19 30.06
CA SER A 277 -14.62 -8.86 29.95
C SER A 277 -13.83 -7.93 29.02
N LEU A 278 -14.50 -6.92 28.47
CA LEU A 278 -13.87 -5.92 27.63
C LEU A 278 -12.89 -5.03 28.44
N ASP A 279 -13.20 -4.72 29.70
CA ASP A 279 -12.33 -3.91 30.57
C ASP A 279 -11.02 -4.64 30.87
N ASP A 280 -11.09 -5.95 31.12
CA ASP A 280 -9.90 -6.78 31.33
C ASP A 280 -9.08 -6.95 30.05
N ALA A 281 -9.75 -7.02 28.88
CA ALA A 281 -9.06 -7.04 27.59
C ALA A 281 -8.31 -5.74 27.33
N GLY A 282 -8.89 -4.59 27.69
CA GLY A 282 -8.21 -3.30 27.64
C GLY A 282 -6.96 -3.25 28.52
N LYS A 283 -7.05 -3.72 29.78
CA LYS A 283 -5.90 -3.80 30.69
C LYS A 283 -4.80 -4.73 30.17
N ASP A 284 -5.17 -5.93 29.74
CA ASP A 284 -4.23 -6.92 29.19
C ASP A 284 -3.55 -6.37 27.92
N PHE A 285 -4.31 -5.72 27.03
CA PHE A 285 -3.78 -5.10 25.82
C PHE A 285 -2.71 -4.04 26.14
N VAL A 286 -2.95 -3.16 27.11
CA VAL A 286 -1.93 -2.17 27.53
C VAL A 286 -0.68 -2.84 28.09
N GLN A 287 -0.84 -3.89 28.91
CA GLN A 287 0.30 -4.64 29.43
C GLN A 287 1.09 -5.33 28.30
N ALA A 288 0.39 -5.92 27.33
CA ALA A 288 0.99 -6.56 26.17
C ALA A 288 1.79 -5.55 25.32
N VAL A 289 1.21 -4.37 25.05
CA VAL A 289 1.87 -3.28 24.30
C VAL A 289 3.10 -2.79 25.05
N LYS A 290 3.00 -2.52 26.35
CA LYS A 290 4.14 -2.08 27.19
C LYS A 290 5.26 -3.12 27.22
N LYS A 291 4.93 -4.40 27.41
CA LYS A 291 5.90 -5.50 27.43
C LYS A 291 6.60 -5.67 26.08
N GLN A 292 5.88 -5.47 24.97
CA GLN A 292 6.44 -5.54 23.62
C GLN A 292 7.36 -4.35 23.32
N GLN A 293 6.97 -3.13 23.73
CA GLN A 293 7.83 -1.96 23.64
C GLN A 293 9.09 -2.12 24.51
N GLU A 294 8.95 -2.53 25.77
CA GLU A 294 10.09 -2.83 26.64
C GLU A 294 10.99 -3.92 26.05
N GLY A 295 10.43 -4.97 25.46
CA GLY A 295 11.19 -6.01 24.76
C GLY A 295 11.93 -5.49 23.52
N PHE A 296 11.31 -4.58 22.76
CA PHE A 296 11.91 -3.90 21.62
C PHE A 296 13.03 -2.94 22.06
N PHE A 297 12.81 -2.14 23.09
CA PHE A 297 13.81 -1.26 23.70
C PHE A 297 14.93 -2.04 24.40
N LYS A 298 14.64 -3.18 25.04
CA LYS A 298 15.63 -4.08 25.65
C LYS A 298 16.45 -4.81 24.60
N ARG A 299 15.85 -5.19 23.46
CA ARG A 299 16.57 -5.67 22.27
C ARG A 299 17.46 -4.60 21.66
N LEU A 300 16.99 -3.35 21.53
CA LEU A 300 17.81 -2.21 21.09
C LEU A 300 18.94 -1.88 22.06
N LYS A 301 18.69 -1.93 23.38
CA LYS A 301 19.69 -1.71 24.43
C LYS A 301 20.71 -2.85 24.48
N ASN A 302 20.30 -4.09 24.26
CA ASN A 302 21.21 -5.24 24.13
C ASN A 302 21.98 -5.22 22.79
N PHE A 303 21.40 -4.70 21.71
CA PHE A 303 22.10 -4.47 20.44
C PHE A 303 23.13 -3.34 20.55
N ALA A 304 22.85 -2.31 21.36
CA ALA A 304 23.79 -1.25 21.70
C ALA A 304 24.88 -1.73 22.68
N ALA A 305 24.53 -2.56 23.66
CA ALA A 305 25.48 -3.13 24.64
C ALA A 305 26.42 -4.17 24.01
N ASN A 306 25.94 -5.00 23.09
CA ASN A 306 26.78 -5.98 22.38
C ASN A 306 27.65 -5.36 21.27
N ARG A 307 27.52 -4.06 20.98
CA ARG A 307 28.42 -3.35 20.05
C ARG A 307 29.64 -2.73 20.75
N PHE A 308 29.76 -2.89 22.07
CA PHE A 308 30.91 -2.39 22.85
C PHE A 308 31.90 -3.48 23.33
N LEU A 309 31.75 -4.74 22.89
CA LEU A 309 32.66 -5.84 23.28
C LEU A 309 33.32 -6.62 22.12
N PHE A 310 33.29 -6.09 20.89
CA PHE A 310 34.17 -6.58 19.82
C PHE A 310 34.93 -5.44 19.15
N ARG A 311 35.84 -4.82 19.93
CA ARG A 311 37.00 -4.10 19.40
C ARG A 311 38.15 -4.10 20.42
N LYS A 312 38.66 -5.28 20.74
CA LYS A 312 40.02 -5.49 21.27
C LYS A 312 40.37 -6.97 21.22
N ASN A 313 41.12 -7.36 20.20
CA ASN A 313 42.44 -7.98 20.33
C ASN A 313 42.85 -8.55 18.96
N ASN A 314 43.90 -7.90 18.43
CA ASN A 314 44.92 -8.30 17.45
C ASN A 314 44.59 -9.40 16.44
#